data_AF-M0CTS1-F1
#
_entry.id   AF-M0CTS1-F1
#
_cell.length_a   1.000
_cell.length_b   1.000
_cell.length_c   1.000
_cell.angle_alpha   90.00
_cell.angle_beta   90.00
_cell.angle_gamma   90.00
#
_symmetry.space_group_name_H-M   'P 1'
#
loop_
_entity.id
_entity.type
_entity.pdbx_description
1 polymer ?
#
loop_
_entity_poly.entity_id
_entity_poly.type
_entity_poly.pdbx_seq_one_letter_code
_entity_poly.pdbx_strand_id
1 'polypeptide(L)'
;MTGTGLLVPVSESPTLRPTVAYALQEALDRIEDGSESVAVHFVYPVSERSTVGEDSAETEQARALLEKVSVWAEEDLGEASDAVTVETGLVGTREYLFSPGDYAEVLTRYAREFDLDGAVFDPEFDPLGTTPLLPTLQSEVRRAGLDVTEAPVQRQRRSPLLVKRGTVAQFLALFGVSYLFYLLLAGSLATFELATGAISAGIVAVALWGVSLTTPVEPVRTVKRLARFALYVPYLLWEIVVANFKIAYVVLHPDLPIDPKLVEFDAAVSSSLPVTTLANSITLTPGTLTVDVSRRHFTVHTLTRDSRADLFGGSLERAVRFVFYGLAAARIPSPSERTMEEGEES
;
A
#
# COMPACT_ATOMS: atom_id res chain seq x y z
N MET A 1 38.30 13.23 7.49
CA MET A 1 37.25 14.00 8.15
C MET A 1 36.36 12.94 8.75
N THR A 2 36.48 12.73 10.05
CA THR A 2 35.73 11.71 10.79
C THR A 2 34.41 12.35 11.17
N GLY A 3 33.46 12.35 10.23
CA GLY A 3 32.07 12.55 10.60
C GLY A 3 31.74 11.50 11.65
N THR A 4 31.07 11.90 12.73
CA THR A 4 30.62 11.00 13.81
C THR A 4 29.10 10.83 13.81
N GLY A 5 28.42 11.48 12.86
CA GLY A 5 26.97 11.57 12.80
C GLY A 5 26.30 10.34 12.19
N LEU A 6 25.07 10.08 12.65
CA LEU A 6 24.25 8.95 12.23
C LEU A 6 23.10 9.43 11.35
N LEU A 7 22.95 8.81 10.19
CA LEU A 7 21.76 8.89 9.36
C LEU A 7 20.78 7.78 9.75
N VAL A 8 19.52 8.12 9.99
CA VAL A 8 18.48 7.13 10.29
C VAL A 8 17.33 7.32 9.30
N PRO A 9 17.27 6.54 8.21
CA PRO A 9 16.10 6.53 7.33
C PRO A 9 14.88 6.01 8.09
N VAL A 10 13.79 6.78 8.10
CA VAL A 10 12.57 6.44 8.84
C VAL A 10 11.38 6.22 7.90
N SER A 11 10.57 5.21 8.20
CA SER A 11 9.29 4.92 7.56
C SER A 11 8.31 4.43 8.63
N GLU A 12 6.99 4.45 8.36
CA GLU A 12 6.02 3.93 9.32
C GLU A 12 6.22 2.41 9.50
N SER A 13 6.66 1.98 10.69
CA SER A 13 6.87 0.58 11.00
C SER A 13 6.55 0.27 12.48
N PRO A 14 6.26 -1.00 12.84
CA PRO A 14 6.12 -1.44 14.23
C PRO A 14 7.43 -1.34 15.04
N THR A 15 8.59 -1.34 14.38
CA THR A 15 9.93 -1.36 14.97
C THR A 15 10.60 0.01 15.00
N LEU A 16 9.92 1.05 14.52
CA LEU A 16 10.46 2.41 14.44
C LEU A 16 10.83 2.98 15.81
N ARG A 17 9.92 2.96 16.80
CA ARG A 17 10.20 3.51 18.15
C ARG A 17 11.43 2.84 18.80
N PRO A 18 11.53 1.49 18.84
CA PRO A 18 12.75 0.82 19.29
C PRO A 18 14.01 1.18 18.48
N THR A 19 13.88 1.42 17.17
CA THR A 19 15.02 1.81 16.32
C THR A 19 15.50 3.22 16.64
N VAL A 20 14.58 4.17 16.90
CA VAL A 20 14.92 5.53 17.35
C VAL A 20 15.71 5.47 18.65
N ALA A 21 15.23 4.71 19.64
CA ALA A 21 15.93 4.53 20.91
C ALA A 21 17.33 3.94 20.73
N TYR A 22 17.47 2.92 19.87
CA TYR A 22 18.76 2.30 19.56
C TYR A 22 19.73 3.29 18.88
N ALA A 23 19.27 4.07 17.90
CA ALA A 23 20.11 5.04 17.21
C ALA A 23 20.64 6.14 18.16
N LEU A 24 19.82 6.57 19.11
CA LEU A 24 20.24 7.55 20.13
C LEU A 24 21.22 6.94 21.13
N GLN A 25 21.02 5.69 21.53
CA GLN A 25 21.98 4.98 22.37
C GLN A 25 23.34 4.83 21.66
N GLU A 26 23.33 4.42 20.38
CA GLU A 26 24.55 4.32 19.57
C GLU A 26 25.27 5.68 19.46
N ALA A 27 24.52 6.78 19.36
CA ALA A 27 25.09 8.13 19.36
C ALA A 27 25.74 8.49 20.71
N LEU A 28 25.12 8.11 21.83
CA LEU A 28 25.67 8.31 23.18
C LEU A 28 26.93 7.45 23.38
N ASP A 29 26.92 6.20 22.95
CA ASP A 29 28.08 5.30 23.04
C ASP A 29 29.29 5.88 22.24
N ARG A 30 29.05 6.49 21.07
CA ARG A 30 30.08 7.20 20.29
C ARG A 30 30.66 8.42 20.99
N ILE A 31 29.88 9.09 21.85
CA ILE A 31 30.34 10.23 22.67
C ILE A 31 31.25 9.71 23.79
N GLU A 32 30.87 8.62 24.46
CA GLU A 32 31.69 7.97 25.49
C GLU A 32 33.06 7.51 24.95
N ASP A 33 33.10 7.06 23.69
CA ASP A 33 34.32 6.63 23.01
C ASP A 33 35.22 7.78 22.50
N GLY A 34 34.85 9.04 22.74
CA GLY A 34 35.71 10.21 22.55
C GLY A 34 35.24 11.24 21.53
N SER A 35 33.97 11.22 21.11
CA SER A 35 33.37 12.26 20.26
C SER A 35 32.84 13.43 21.11
N GLU A 36 33.19 14.68 20.79
CA GLU A 36 32.72 15.85 21.54
C GLU A 36 31.21 16.11 21.37
N SER A 37 30.65 15.78 20.21
CA SER A 37 29.22 15.83 19.91
C SER A 37 28.88 14.91 18.76
N VAL A 38 27.66 14.36 18.75
CA VAL A 38 27.16 13.49 17.68
C VAL A 38 25.84 14.03 17.17
N ALA A 39 25.70 14.11 15.84
CA ALA A 39 24.46 14.49 15.19
C ALA A 39 23.70 13.23 14.74
N VAL A 40 22.39 13.18 15.01
CA VAL A 40 21.51 12.10 14.55
C VAL A 40 20.43 12.71 13.67
N HIS A 41 20.45 12.36 12.38
CA HIS A 41 19.52 12.89 11.39
C HIS A 41 18.50 11.81 11.05
N PHE A 42 17.25 12.01 11.47
CA PHE A 42 16.14 11.17 11.07
C PHE A 42 15.54 11.70 9.76
N VAL A 43 15.64 10.91 8.69
CA VAL A 43 15.20 11.36 7.36
C VAL A 43 14.13 10.47 6.76
N TYR A 44 13.12 11.09 6.17
CA TYR A 44 12.10 10.37 5.39
C TYR A 44 12.36 10.56 3.89
N PRO A 45 12.68 9.49 3.14
CA PRO A 45 12.81 9.57 1.69
C PRO A 45 11.43 9.56 1.03
N VAL A 46 11.04 10.70 0.45
CA VAL A 46 9.77 10.86 -0.27
C VAL A 46 9.90 10.17 -1.62
N SER A 47 8.99 9.24 -1.90
CA SER A 47 9.00 8.44 -3.12
C SER A 47 8.32 9.15 -4.29
N GLU A 48 7.27 9.93 -4.01
CA GLU A 48 6.53 10.68 -5.01
C GLU A 48 7.16 12.04 -5.32
N ARG A 49 7.17 12.39 -6.61
CA ARG A 49 7.52 13.75 -7.02
C ARG A 49 6.39 14.68 -6.63
N SER A 50 6.62 15.59 -5.68
CA SER A 50 5.74 16.74 -5.47
C SER A 50 5.61 17.53 -6.77
N THR A 51 4.45 17.46 -7.42
CA THR A 51 4.13 18.39 -8.51
C THR A 51 3.97 19.78 -7.91
N VAL A 52 4.66 20.75 -8.48
CA VAL A 52 4.78 22.14 -8.00
C VAL A 52 3.45 22.69 -7.45
N GLY A 53 3.36 22.89 -6.13
CA GLY A 53 2.38 23.79 -5.50
C GLY A 53 1.49 23.20 -4.39
N GLU A 54 1.40 21.88 -4.25
CA GLU A 54 0.60 21.23 -3.19
C GLU A 54 1.47 20.19 -2.47
N ASP A 55 1.46 20.19 -1.14
CA ASP A 55 2.08 19.13 -0.35
C ASP A 55 1.34 17.83 -0.64
N SER A 56 2.04 16.78 -1.10
CA SER A 56 1.41 15.47 -1.31
C SER A 56 0.95 14.88 0.02
N ALA A 57 -0.06 14.00 -0.01
CA ALA A 57 -0.49 13.25 1.19
C ALA A 57 0.66 12.45 1.84
N GLU A 58 1.64 12.00 1.03
CA GLU A 58 2.88 11.37 1.51
C GLU A 58 3.73 12.38 2.32
N THR A 59 3.85 13.62 1.85
CA THR A 59 4.64 14.68 2.50
C THR A 59 4.04 15.06 3.86
N GLU A 60 2.71 15.17 3.96
CA GLU A 60 2.02 15.44 5.23
C GLU A 60 2.22 14.29 6.23
N GLN A 61 2.05 13.04 5.77
CA GLN A 61 2.29 11.85 6.60
C GLN A 61 3.73 11.76 7.08
N ALA A 62 4.69 12.05 6.19
CA ALA A 62 6.11 12.06 6.49
C ALA A 62 6.44 13.12 7.56
N ARG A 63 5.89 14.34 7.45
CA ARG A 63 6.08 15.39 8.48
C ARG A 63 5.49 14.99 9.83
N ALA A 64 4.26 14.46 9.83
CA ALA A 64 3.63 13.98 11.06
C ALA A 64 4.40 12.80 11.71
N LEU A 65 5.05 11.96 10.91
CA LEU A 65 5.92 10.90 11.41
C LEU A 65 7.22 11.47 12.00
N LEU A 66 7.87 12.40 11.30
CA LEU A 66 9.09 13.05 11.77
C LEU A 66 8.88 13.84 13.06
N GLU A 67 7.73 14.51 13.22
CA GLU A 67 7.34 15.17 14.46
C GLU A 67 7.18 14.18 15.63
N LYS A 68 6.62 12.99 15.38
CA LYS A 68 6.58 11.93 16.41
C LYS A 68 7.98 11.45 16.78
N VAL A 69 8.86 11.30 15.78
CA VAL A 69 10.25 10.87 15.99
C VAL A 69 11.03 11.91 16.79
N SER A 70 10.86 13.22 16.53
CA SER A 70 11.53 14.26 17.32
C SER A 70 11.07 14.23 18.78
N VAL A 71 9.76 14.09 19.03
CA VAL A 71 9.23 13.95 20.39
C VAL A 71 9.80 12.72 21.11
N TRP A 72 9.87 11.59 20.41
CA TRP A 72 10.48 10.37 20.94
C TRP A 72 11.97 10.51 21.25
N ALA A 73 12.69 11.26 20.42
CA ALA A 73 14.11 11.49 20.63
C ALA A 73 14.37 12.42 21.82
N GLU A 74 13.58 13.48 21.98
CA GLU A 74 13.63 14.34 23.16
C GLU A 74 13.33 13.56 24.45
N GLU A 75 12.32 12.68 24.41
CA GLU A 75 11.95 11.83 25.56
C GLU A 75 13.10 10.88 25.95
N ASP A 76 13.75 10.25 24.98
CA ASP A 76 14.82 9.26 25.23
C ASP A 76 16.14 9.92 25.64
N LEU A 77 16.47 11.09 25.09
CA LEU A 77 17.69 11.82 25.45
C LEU A 77 17.62 12.42 26.85
N GLY A 78 16.45 12.90 27.28
CA GLY A 78 16.25 13.48 28.60
C GLY A 78 17.30 14.56 28.94
N GLU A 79 18.11 14.32 29.97
CA GLU A 79 19.17 15.23 30.41
C GLU A 79 20.42 15.25 29.48
N ALA A 80 20.54 14.29 28.55
CA ALA A 80 21.65 14.21 27.59
C ALA A 80 21.37 14.96 26.27
N SER A 81 20.31 15.77 26.22
CA SER A 81 19.92 16.56 25.05
C SER A 81 20.98 17.56 24.58
N ASP A 82 21.85 18.04 25.47
CA ASP A 82 22.94 18.94 25.12
C ASP A 82 24.12 18.24 24.41
N ALA A 83 24.20 16.90 24.48
CA ALA A 83 25.31 16.11 23.95
C ALA A 83 25.04 15.56 22.53
N VAL A 84 23.76 15.39 22.17
CA VAL A 84 23.32 14.82 20.90
C VAL A 84 22.44 15.82 20.16
N THR A 85 22.85 16.23 18.96
CA THR A 85 22.04 17.10 18.10
C THR A 85 21.09 16.23 17.26
N VAL A 86 19.78 16.44 17.40
CA VAL A 86 18.77 15.69 16.63
C VAL A 86 18.18 16.58 15.55
N GLU A 87 18.24 16.13 14.30
CA GLU A 87 17.67 16.80 13.14
C GLU A 87 16.66 15.89 12.45
N THR A 88 15.58 16.47 11.93
CA THR A 88 14.57 15.75 11.15
C THR A 88 14.38 16.38 9.78
N GLY A 89 14.22 15.57 8.74
CA GLY A 89 14.16 16.11 7.37
C GLY A 89 13.50 15.21 6.35
N LEU A 90 12.96 15.83 5.31
CA LEU A 90 12.51 15.14 4.10
C LEU A 90 13.64 15.12 3.08
N VAL A 91 13.85 13.98 2.43
CA VAL A 91 14.84 13.83 1.35
C VAL A 91 14.15 13.32 0.09
N GLY A 92 14.72 13.64 -1.09
CA GLY A 92 14.16 13.19 -2.37
C GLY A 92 12.94 13.97 -2.87
N THR A 93 12.53 15.06 -2.23
CA THR A 93 11.29 15.83 -2.54
C THR A 93 11.18 16.35 -3.99
N ARG A 94 12.28 16.42 -4.73
CA ARG A 94 12.35 16.89 -6.13
C ARG A 94 12.70 15.79 -7.12
N GLU A 95 12.94 14.59 -6.63
CA GLU A 95 13.38 13.43 -7.40
C GLU A 95 12.26 12.39 -7.43
N TYR A 96 12.35 11.46 -8.37
CA TYR A 96 11.46 10.32 -8.42
C TYR A 96 12.27 9.10 -7.99
N LEU A 97 11.91 8.48 -6.88
CA LEU A 97 12.65 7.35 -6.31
C LEU A 97 11.89 6.07 -6.60
N PHE A 98 12.45 5.22 -7.45
CA PHE A 98 11.80 3.96 -7.86
C PHE A 98 12.68 2.74 -7.64
N SER A 99 14.00 2.94 -7.61
CA SER A 99 14.99 1.87 -7.44
C SER A 99 15.74 1.98 -6.10
N PRO A 100 16.25 0.86 -5.55
CA PRO A 100 17.13 0.90 -4.38
C PRO A 100 18.33 1.82 -4.55
N GLY A 101 18.83 1.93 -5.78
CA GLY A 101 19.94 2.83 -6.13
C GLY A 101 19.55 4.29 -5.98
N ASP A 102 18.33 4.67 -6.36
CA ASP A 102 17.83 6.05 -6.27
C ASP A 102 17.74 6.47 -4.79
N TYR A 103 17.16 5.61 -3.95
CA TYR A 103 17.10 5.83 -2.49
C TYR A 103 18.50 5.92 -1.88
N ALA A 104 19.40 5.00 -2.25
CA ALA A 104 20.78 5.01 -1.74
C ALA A 104 21.53 6.28 -2.13
N GLU A 105 21.34 6.76 -3.36
CA GLU A 105 21.95 7.98 -3.85
C GLU A 105 21.47 9.20 -3.07
N VAL A 106 20.16 9.36 -2.87
CA VAL A 106 19.59 10.46 -2.10
C VAL A 106 20.06 10.44 -0.65
N LEU A 107 20.02 9.27 0.01
CA LEU A 107 20.46 9.11 1.40
C LEU A 107 21.96 9.41 1.56
N THR A 108 22.79 8.93 0.63
CA THR A 108 24.24 9.18 0.68
C THR A 108 24.57 10.62 0.35
N ARG A 109 23.83 11.26 -0.56
CA ARG A 109 23.99 12.68 -0.89
C ARG A 109 23.69 13.54 0.33
N TYR A 110 22.58 13.26 1.02
CA TYR A 110 22.23 13.92 2.27
C TYR A 110 23.30 13.68 3.34
N ALA A 111 23.74 12.43 3.52
CA ALA A 111 24.79 12.12 4.50
C ALA A 111 26.09 12.90 4.26
N ARG A 112 26.51 13.06 2.99
CA ARG A 112 27.70 13.86 2.66
C ARG A 112 27.51 15.36 2.88
N GLU A 113 26.29 15.87 2.70
CA GLU A 113 25.97 17.28 2.95
C GLU A 113 26.08 17.63 4.43
N PHE A 114 25.71 16.70 5.31
CA PHE A 114 25.71 16.86 6.78
C PHE A 114 26.88 16.14 7.48
N ASP A 115 27.88 15.67 6.74
CA ASP A 115 29.07 14.95 7.27
C ASP A 115 28.74 13.75 8.18
N LEU A 116 27.74 12.95 7.78
CA LEU A 116 27.31 11.71 8.45
C LEU A 116 28.06 10.51 7.88
N ASP A 117 28.61 9.66 8.74
CA ASP A 117 29.46 8.52 8.38
C ASP A 117 28.77 7.17 8.58
N GLY A 118 27.85 7.10 9.57
CA GLY A 118 27.05 5.92 9.88
C GLY A 118 25.61 6.03 9.40
N ALA A 119 25.00 4.89 9.08
CA ALA A 119 23.58 4.77 8.79
C ALA A 119 22.96 3.61 9.58
N VAL A 120 21.95 3.92 10.40
CA VAL A 120 21.19 2.94 11.18
C VAL A 120 19.87 2.65 10.48
N PHE A 121 19.65 1.40 10.08
CA PHE A 121 18.42 0.97 9.42
C PHE A 121 17.52 0.21 10.39
N ASP A 122 16.23 0.54 10.35
CA ASP A 122 15.18 -0.29 10.95
C ASP A 122 15.05 -1.61 10.16
N PRO A 123 15.04 -2.79 10.82
CA PRO A 123 14.83 -4.08 10.16
C PRO A 123 13.53 -4.22 9.36
N GLU A 124 12.50 -3.42 9.67
CA GLU A 124 11.25 -3.35 8.89
C GLU A 124 11.15 -2.07 8.04
N PHE A 125 12.27 -1.37 7.81
CA PHE A 125 12.34 -0.25 6.87
C PHE A 125 12.09 -0.74 5.44
N ASP A 126 10.96 -0.34 4.86
CA ASP A 126 10.66 -0.56 3.44
C ASP A 126 10.06 0.72 2.84
N PRO A 127 10.84 1.50 2.08
CA PRO A 127 10.36 2.73 1.46
C PRO A 127 9.46 2.48 0.24
N LEU A 128 9.34 1.23 -0.25
CA LEU A 128 8.49 0.83 -1.37
C LEU A 128 7.36 -0.13 -0.94
N GLY A 129 7.12 -0.23 0.37
CA GLY A 129 5.99 -0.95 0.95
C GLY A 129 6.21 -2.44 1.18
N THR A 130 5.95 -3.28 0.18
CA THR A 130 6.02 -4.76 0.34
C THR A 130 6.87 -5.45 -0.72
N THR A 131 7.53 -4.67 -1.58
CA THR A 131 8.29 -5.20 -2.71
C THR A 131 9.73 -5.47 -2.28
N PRO A 132 10.19 -6.73 -2.25
CA PRO A 132 11.56 -7.03 -1.85
C PRO A 132 12.55 -6.41 -2.84
N LEU A 133 13.41 -5.53 -2.33
CA LEU A 133 14.44 -4.86 -3.11
C LEU A 133 15.66 -5.76 -3.31
N LEU A 134 16.03 -5.99 -4.57
CA LEU A 134 17.23 -6.75 -4.96
C LEU A 134 18.06 -5.92 -5.95
N PRO A 135 19.28 -5.49 -5.59
CA PRO A 135 19.95 -5.65 -4.30
C PRO A 135 19.28 -4.87 -3.15
N THR A 136 19.53 -5.26 -1.90
CA THR A 136 18.93 -4.58 -0.74
C THR A 136 19.44 -3.15 -0.65
N LEU A 137 18.57 -2.21 -0.23
CA LEU A 137 18.94 -0.81 -0.05
C LEU A 137 20.18 -0.62 0.83
N GLN A 138 20.26 -1.35 1.95
CA GLN A 138 21.42 -1.39 2.83
C GLN A 138 22.73 -1.74 2.10
N SER A 139 22.68 -2.66 1.11
CA SER A 139 23.85 -3.06 0.33
C SER A 139 24.30 -1.95 -0.63
N GLU A 140 23.35 -1.21 -1.22
CA GLU A 140 23.66 -0.06 -2.09
C GLU A 140 24.22 1.12 -1.29
N VAL A 141 23.65 1.40 -0.12
CA VAL A 141 24.13 2.45 0.80
C VAL A 141 25.55 2.14 1.30
N ARG A 142 25.82 0.87 1.65
CA ARG A 142 27.16 0.42 2.02
C ARG A 142 28.16 0.52 0.86
N ARG A 143 27.72 0.20 -0.37
CA ARG A 143 28.55 0.38 -1.58
C ARG A 143 28.85 1.86 -1.86
N ALA A 144 27.93 2.76 -1.49
CA ALA A 144 28.09 4.20 -1.65
C ALA A 144 29.00 4.86 -0.60
N GLY A 145 29.43 4.10 0.42
CA GLY A 145 30.50 4.48 1.34
C GLY A 145 30.06 4.81 2.77
N LEU A 146 28.81 4.55 3.14
CA LEU A 146 28.32 4.71 4.53
C LEU A 146 28.49 3.40 5.32
N ASP A 147 28.84 3.51 6.60
CA ASP A 147 28.84 2.34 7.49
C ASP A 147 27.41 2.01 7.89
N VAL A 148 26.93 0.82 7.53
CA VAL A 148 25.51 0.45 7.66
C VAL A 148 25.34 -0.57 8.78
N THR A 149 24.62 -0.15 9.82
CA THR A 149 24.21 -0.97 10.96
C THR A 149 22.70 -1.19 10.92
N GLU A 150 22.25 -2.43 11.10
CA GLU A 150 20.83 -2.73 11.28
C GLU A 150 20.53 -2.77 12.78
N ALA A 151 19.53 -2.03 13.23
CA ALA A 151 19.17 -1.99 14.65
C ALA A 151 18.80 -3.41 15.14
N PRO A 152 19.37 -3.91 16.25
CA PRO A 152 19.13 -5.27 16.76
C PRO A 152 17.77 -5.40 17.46
N VAL A 153 16.73 -4.78 16.91
CA VAL A 153 15.38 -4.80 17.45
C VAL A 153 14.69 -6.09 17.00
N GLN A 154 14.05 -6.78 17.93
CA GLN A 154 13.31 -7.99 17.60
C GLN A 154 12.17 -7.61 16.67
N ARG A 155 12.30 -7.98 15.38
CA ARG A 155 11.16 -8.01 14.45
C ARG A 155 10.04 -8.71 15.18
N GLN A 156 8.90 -8.05 15.35
CA GLN A 156 7.74 -8.74 15.87
C GLN A 156 7.44 -9.78 14.82
N ARG A 157 7.87 -11.03 15.07
CA ARG A 157 7.56 -12.17 14.23
C ARG A 157 6.07 -12.38 14.41
N ARG A 158 5.26 -11.59 13.70
CA ARG A 158 3.97 -12.00 13.17
C ARG A 158 4.34 -13.10 12.19
N SER A 159 4.77 -14.25 12.71
CA SER A 159 4.49 -15.50 12.04
C SER A 159 2.96 -15.45 11.94
N PRO A 160 2.36 -15.19 10.76
CA PRO A 160 0.98 -15.59 10.63
C PRO A 160 1.03 -17.07 11.01
N LEU A 161 0.29 -17.45 12.04
CA LEU A 161 0.03 -18.86 12.25
C LEU A 161 -0.56 -19.32 10.91
N LEU A 162 0.27 -19.95 10.07
CA LEU A 162 -0.04 -20.36 8.69
C LEU A 162 -1.23 -21.32 8.66
N VAL A 163 -1.68 -21.75 9.83
CA VAL A 163 -2.88 -22.53 10.06
C VAL A 163 -3.62 -21.89 11.24
N LYS A 164 -4.44 -20.86 10.98
CA LYS A 164 -5.62 -20.67 11.84
C LYS A 164 -6.48 -21.91 11.65
N ARG A 165 -6.97 -22.53 12.74
CA ARG A 165 -7.87 -23.68 12.65
C ARG A 165 -9.04 -23.33 11.74
N GLY A 166 -9.05 -23.91 10.54
CA GLY A 166 -10.14 -23.76 9.59
C GLY A 166 -11.43 -24.18 10.26
N THR A 167 -12.47 -23.38 10.14
CA THR A 167 -13.80 -23.75 10.64
C THR A 167 -14.42 -24.77 9.68
N VAL A 168 -15.27 -25.66 10.21
CA VAL A 168 -16.04 -26.60 9.37
C VAL A 168 -16.84 -25.86 8.29
N ALA A 169 -17.30 -24.64 8.58
CA ALA A 169 -17.97 -23.78 7.61
C ALA A 169 -17.06 -23.40 6.41
N GLN A 170 -15.77 -23.14 6.64
CA GLN A 170 -14.81 -22.84 5.57
C GLN A 170 -14.53 -24.07 4.71
N PHE A 171 -14.40 -25.25 5.33
CA PHE A 171 -14.29 -26.51 4.59
C PHE A 171 -15.50 -26.72 3.67
N LEU A 172 -16.71 -26.62 4.21
CA LEU A 172 -17.95 -26.81 3.44
C LEU A 172 -18.11 -25.77 2.33
N ALA A 173 -17.75 -24.51 2.59
CA ALA A 173 -17.78 -23.45 1.59
C ALA A 173 -16.81 -23.73 0.44
N LEU A 174 -15.55 -24.08 0.76
CA LEU A 174 -14.52 -24.38 -0.24
C LEU A 174 -14.86 -25.65 -1.04
N PHE A 175 -15.36 -26.68 -0.36
CA PHE A 175 -15.88 -27.89 -1.00
C PHE A 175 -17.01 -27.54 -1.98
N GLY A 176 -18.02 -26.80 -1.52
CA GLY A 176 -19.18 -26.45 -2.34
C GLY A 176 -18.80 -25.61 -3.57
N VAL A 177 -17.94 -24.60 -3.40
CA VAL A 177 -17.47 -23.76 -4.52
C VAL A 177 -16.64 -24.58 -5.50
N SER A 178 -15.68 -25.38 -5.01
CA SER A 178 -14.83 -26.21 -5.87
C SER A 178 -15.62 -27.29 -6.60
N TYR A 179 -16.62 -27.88 -5.94
CA TYR A 179 -17.49 -28.89 -6.53
C TYR A 179 -18.40 -28.28 -7.60
N LEU A 180 -19.03 -27.14 -7.30
CA LEU A 180 -19.85 -26.43 -8.29
C LEU A 180 -19.02 -26.01 -9.51
N PHE A 181 -17.81 -25.52 -9.28
CA PHE A 181 -16.88 -25.18 -10.35
C PHE A 181 -16.49 -26.40 -11.20
N TYR A 182 -16.20 -27.54 -10.56
CA TYR A 182 -15.93 -28.79 -11.27
C TYR A 182 -17.11 -29.22 -12.14
N LEU A 183 -18.34 -29.21 -11.59
CA LEU A 183 -19.54 -29.60 -12.35
C LEU A 183 -19.84 -28.63 -13.50
N LEU A 184 -19.59 -27.33 -13.30
CA LEU A 184 -19.73 -26.33 -14.35
C LEU A 184 -18.75 -26.62 -15.50
N LEU A 185 -17.51 -27.01 -15.18
CA LEU A 185 -16.50 -27.38 -16.17
C LEU A 185 -16.81 -28.72 -16.87
N ALA A 186 -17.27 -29.71 -16.10
CA ALA A 186 -17.66 -31.01 -16.63
C ALA A 186 -18.86 -30.93 -17.57
N GLY A 187 -19.75 -29.95 -17.36
CA GLY A 187 -20.91 -29.70 -18.22
C GLY A 187 -21.95 -30.82 -18.23
N SER A 188 -21.83 -31.80 -17.35
CA SER A 188 -22.76 -32.93 -17.23
C SER A 188 -22.96 -33.33 -15.76
N LEU A 189 -24.14 -33.90 -15.46
CA LEU A 189 -24.50 -34.39 -14.14
C LEU A 189 -24.50 -35.93 -14.08
N ALA A 190 -23.64 -36.57 -14.88
CA ALA A 190 -23.49 -38.01 -14.84
C ALA A 190 -22.96 -38.45 -13.47
N THR A 191 -23.36 -39.64 -13.01
CA THR A 191 -22.93 -40.18 -11.71
C THR A 191 -21.41 -40.24 -11.58
N PHE A 192 -20.71 -40.46 -12.69
CA PHE A 192 -19.25 -40.41 -12.75
C PHE A 192 -18.72 -39.02 -12.39
N GLU A 193 -19.21 -37.95 -13.03
CA GLU A 193 -18.79 -36.57 -12.78
C GLU A 193 -19.13 -36.08 -11.37
N LEU A 194 -20.28 -36.50 -10.83
CA LEU A 194 -20.64 -36.22 -9.44
C LEU A 194 -19.64 -36.86 -8.48
N ALA A 195 -19.22 -38.10 -8.73
CA ALA A 195 -18.27 -38.82 -7.89
C ALA A 195 -16.85 -38.24 -8.00
N THR A 196 -16.34 -38.05 -9.21
CA THR A 196 -15.00 -37.48 -9.45
C THR A 196 -14.92 -36.04 -8.96
N GLY A 197 -15.98 -35.26 -9.15
CA GLY A 197 -16.10 -33.91 -8.63
C GLY A 197 -16.07 -33.87 -7.11
N ALA A 198 -16.82 -34.74 -6.44
CA ALA A 198 -16.86 -34.78 -4.97
C ALA A 198 -15.49 -35.18 -4.39
N ILE A 199 -14.81 -36.15 -5.00
CA ILE A 199 -13.45 -36.54 -4.60
C ILE A 199 -12.48 -35.38 -4.79
N SER A 200 -12.49 -34.75 -5.97
CA SER A 200 -11.58 -33.65 -6.31
C SER A 200 -11.80 -32.43 -5.41
N ALA A 201 -13.06 -32.02 -5.23
CA ALA A 201 -13.43 -30.92 -4.34
C ALA A 201 -13.11 -31.22 -2.87
N GLY A 202 -13.24 -32.48 -2.45
CA GLY A 202 -12.82 -32.95 -1.13
C GLY A 202 -11.32 -32.78 -0.91
N ILE A 203 -10.50 -33.22 -1.87
CA ILE A 203 -9.03 -33.06 -1.82
C ILE A 203 -8.66 -31.58 -1.72
N VAL A 204 -9.24 -30.73 -2.58
CA VAL A 204 -9.03 -29.28 -2.58
C VAL A 204 -9.42 -28.68 -1.23
N ALA A 205 -10.59 -29.03 -0.71
CA ALA A 205 -11.08 -28.51 0.56
C ALA A 205 -10.17 -28.90 1.73
N VAL A 206 -9.74 -30.17 1.83
CA VAL A 206 -8.80 -30.62 2.87
C VAL A 206 -7.46 -29.91 2.77
N ALA A 207 -6.91 -29.78 1.55
CA ALA A 207 -5.60 -29.20 1.32
C ALA A 207 -5.56 -27.68 1.61
N LEU A 208 -6.64 -26.95 1.30
CA LEU A 208 -6.63 -25.49 1.24
C LEU A 208 -7.53 -24.78 2.26
N TRP A 209 -8.36 -25.49 3.05
CA TRP A 209 -9.26 -24.84 4.01
C TRP A 209 -8.57 -23.95 5.06
N GLY A 210 -7.34 -24.28 5.45
CA GLY A 210 -6.56 -23.55 6.45
C GLY A 210 -5.85 -22.30 5.92
N VAL A 211 -5.76 -22.16 4.59
CA VAL A 211 -4.99 -21.10 3.91
C VAL A 211 -5.91 -20.14 3.14
N SER A 212 -6.96 -20.65 2.49
CA SER A 212 -7.71 -19.90 1.48
C SER A 212 -8.76 -18.92 2.04
N LEU A 213 -9.39 -19.23 3.18
CA LEU A 213 -10.45 -18.40 3.75
C LEU A 213 -10.00 -17.77 5.08
N THR A 214 -9.31 -16.63 4.99
CA THR A 214 -8.84 -15.88 6.18
C THR A 214 -9.95 -15.13 6.92
N THR A 215 -11.12 -14.98 6.29
CA THR A 215 -12.30 -14.30 6.85
C THR A 215 -13.35 -15.33 7.30
N PRO A 216 -13.98 -15.18 8.48
CA PRO A 216 -15.09 -16.03 8.88
C PRO A 216 -16.24 -15.91 7.88
N VAL A 217 -16.74 -17.06 7.41
CA VAL A 217 -17.84 -17.12 6.44
C VAL A 217 -19.15 -16.95 7.20
N GLU A 218 -19.77 -15.77 7.10
CA GLU A 218 -21.12 -15.50 7.59
C GLU A 218 -22.14 -15.87 6.51
N PRO A 219 -22.86 -17.01 6.60
CA PRO A 219 -23.63 -17.57 5.47
C PRO A 219 -24.68 -16.60 4.93
N VAL A 220 -25.42 -15.92 5.82
CA VAL A 220 -26.47 -14.96 5.46
C VAL A 220 -25.88 -13.74 4.75
N ARG A 221 -24.72 -13.25 5.20
CA ARG A 221 -24.06 -12.09 4.60
C ARG A 221 -23.46 -12.45 3.25
N THR A 222 -22.89 -13.64 3.12
CA THR A 222 -22.35 -14.16 1.86
C THR A 222 -23.43 -14.33 0.81
N VAL A 223 -24.59 -14.91 1.14
CA VAL A 223 -25.71 -15.06 0.20
C VAL A 223 -26.23 -13.69 -0.26
N LYS A 224 -26.42 -12.74 0.66
CA LYS A 224 -26.83 -11.37 0.32
C LYS A 224 -25.80 -10.68 -0.59
N ARG A 225 -24.51 -10.82 -0.29
CA ARG A 225 -23.42 -10.28 -1.13
C ARG A 225 -23.45 -10.92 -2.52
N LEU A 226 -23.61 -12.23 -2.62
CA LEU A 226 -23.68 -12.94 -3.89
C LEU A 226 -24.88 -12.49 -4.74
N ALA A 227 -26.05 -12.29 -4.11
CA ALA A 227 -27.23 -11.77 -4.81
C ALA A 227 -27.00 -10.35 -5.34
N ARG A 228 -26.36 -9.47 -4.55
CA ARG A 228 -25.99 -8.12 -5.02
C ARG A 228 -24.90 -8.16 -6.08
N PHE A 229 -23.95 -9.08 -5.96
CA PHE A 229 -22.91 -9.30 -6.96
C PHE A 229 -23.51 -9.75 -8.29
N ALA A 230 -24.56 -10.59 -8.27
CA ALA A 230 -25.29 -10.98 -9.46
C ALA A 230 -26.00 -9.81 -10.16
N LEU A 231 -26.38 -8.75 -9.43
CA LEU A 231 -26.88 -7.49 -10.01
C LEU A 231 -25.76 -6.57 -10.49
N TYR A 232 -24.63 -6.60 -9.79
CA TYR A 232 -23.43 -5.84 -10.13
C TYR A 232 -22.80 -6.29 -11.44
N VAL A 233 -22.72 -7.60 -11.70
CA VAL A 233 -22.06 -8.14 -12.90
C VAL A 233 -22.67 -7.61 -14.21
N PRO A 234 -24.00 -7.66 -14.44
CA PRO A 234 -24.60 -7.05 -15.63
C PRO A 234 -24.35 -5.55 -15.74
N TYR A 235 -24.39 -4.82 -14.62
CA TYR A 235 -24.08 -3.39 -14.60
C TYR A 235 -22.63 -3.12 -15.02
N LEU A 236 -21.65 -3.85 -14.46
CA LEU A 236 -20.24 -3.72 -14.82
C LEU A 236 -20.01 -4.08 -16.29
N LEU A 237 -20.63 -5.15 -16.78
CA LEU A 237 -20.53 -5.53 -18.20
C LEU A 237 -21.06 -4.43 -19.12
N TRP A 238 -22.14 -3.76 -18.74
CA TRP A 238 -22.66 -2.62 -19.48
C TRP A 238 -21.67 -1.45 -19.51
N GLU A 239 -21.11 -1.07 -18.36
CA GLU A 239 -20.08 -0.02 -18.26
C GLU A 239 -18.86 -0.35 -19.13
N ILE A 240 -18.38 -1.59 -19.09
CA ILE A 240 -17.27 -2.06 -19.93
C ILE A 240 -17.61 -1.92 -21.42
N VAL A 241 -18.81 -2.32 -21.85
CA VAL A 241 -19.22 -2.19 -23.25
C VAL A 241 -19.26 -0.72 -23.67
N VAL A 242 -19.87 0.16 -22.87
CA VAL A 242 -19.95 1.60 -23.15
C VAL A 242 -18.55 2.22 -23.24
N ALA A 243 -17.67 1.91 -22.29
CA ALA A 243 -16.30 2.41 -22.28
C ALA A 243 -15.46 1.88 -23.46
N ASN A 244 -15.66 0.64 -23.90
CA ASN A 244 -15.04 0.11 -25.12
C ASN A 244 -15.43 0.93 -26.35
N PHE A 245 -16.70 1.32 -26.50
CA PHE A 245 -17.14 2.17 -27.61
C PHE A 245 -16.52 3.57 -27.54
N LYS A 246 -16.46 4.18 -26.35
CA LYS A 246 -15.77 5.47 -26.14
C LYS A 246 -14.30 5.41 -26.57
N ILE A 247 -13.58 4.37 -26.14
CA ILE A 247 -12.17 4.19 -26.51
C ILE A 247 -12.01 3.87 -28.00
N ALA A 248 -12.87 3.05 -28.58
CA ALA A 248 -12.84 2.77 -30.02
C ALA A 248 -13.01 4.06 -30.83
N TYR A 249 -13.91 4.96 -30.41
CA TYR A 249 -14.06 6.29 -31.02
C TYR A 249 -12.77 7.11 -30.94
N VAL A 250 -12.14 7.19 -29.76
CA VAL A 250 -10.88 7.94 -29.56
C VAL A 250 -9.76 7.42 -30.44
N VAL A 251 -9.62 6.10 -30.57
CA VAL A 251 -8.59 5.46 -31.40
C VAL A 251 -8.83 5.67 -32.90
N LEU A 252 -10.09 5.69 -33.34
CA LEU A 252 -10.45 5.91 -34.74
C LEU A 252 -10.52 7.39 -35.13
N HIS A 253 -10.53 8.29 -34.15
CA HIS A 253 -10.59 9.73 -34.40
C HIS A 253 -9.26 10.23 -34.98
N PRO A 254 -9.27 11.00 -36.09
CA PRO A 254 -8.04 11.46 -36.74
C PRO A 254 -7.18 12.34 -35.83
N ASP A 255 -7.82 13.16 -34.98
CA ASP A 255 -7.13 14.03 -34.03
C ASP A 255 -6.66 13.32 -32.75
N LEU A 256 -7.00 12.03 -32.58
CA LEU A 256 -6.64 11.17 -31.44
C LEU A 256 -6.70 11.90 -30.08
N PRO A 257 -7.91 12.28 -29.60
CA PRO A 257 -8.07 13.13 -28.42
C PRO A 257 -7.78 12.37 -27.12
N ILE A 258 -6.50 12.16 -26.82
CA ILE A 258 -5.99 11.59 -25.57
C ILE A 258 -5.50 12.69 -24.64
N ASP A 259 -5.73 12.53 -23.34
CA ASP A 259 -5.27 13.43 -22.26
C ASP A 259 -4.81 12.56 -21.08
N PRO A 260 -3.69 11.84 -21.20
CA PRO A 260 -3.25 10.90 -20.20
C PRO A 260 -2.82 11.61 -18.91
N LYS A 261 -3.34 11.17 -17.76
CA LYS A 261 -2.90 11.68 -16.43
C LYS A 261 -2.96 10.58 -15.38
N LEU A 262 -2.01 10.65 -14.44
CA LEU A 262 -2.16 10.00 -13.14
C LEU A 262 -3.06 10.89 -12.26
N VAL A 263 -4.03 10.28 -11.62
CA VAL A 263 -4.95 10.93 -10.70
C VAL A 263 -5.09 10.10 -9.45
N GLU A 264 -5.27 10.77 -8.33
CA GLU A 264 -5.40 10.16 -7.03
C GLU A 264 -6.76 10.49 -6.42
N PHE A 265 -7.31 9.53 -5.69
CA PHE A 265 -8.51 9.75 -4.91
C PHE A 265 -8.61 8.75 -3.76
N ASP A 266 -9.24 9.18 -2.67
CA ASP A 266 -9.62 8.28 -1.59
C ASP A 266 -10.99 7.67 -1.87
N ALA A 267 -11.10 6.35 -1.87
CA ALA A 267 -12.36 5.64 -2.02
C ALA A 267 -13.01 5.40 -0.64
N ALA A 268 -14.34 5.46 -0.54
CA ALA A 268 -15.07 5.09 0.68
C ALA A 268 -15.24 3.56 0.80
N VAL A 269 -14.15 2.81 0.53
CA VAL A 269 -14.04 1.36 0.72
C VAL A 269 -12.78 1.06 1.54
N SER A 270 -12.87 0.19 2.53
CA SER A 270 -11.78 -0.02 3.50
C SER A 270 -11.35 -1.47 3.69
N SER A 271 -12.11 -2.43 3.15
CA SER A 271 -11.82 -3.86 3.29
C SER A 271 -11.16 -4.40 2.03
N SER A 272 -10.27 -5.38 2.17
CA SER A 272 -9.48 -5.95 1.07
C SER A 272 -10.33 -6.37 -0.15
N LEU A 273 -11.38 -7.17 0.05
CA LEU A 273 -12.25 -7.61 -1.04
C LEU A 273 -12.94 -6.46 -1.81
N PRO A 274 -13.62 -5.50 -1.15
CA PRO A 274 -14.13 -4.28 -1.81
C PRO A 274 -13.06 -3.49 -2.56
N VAL A 275 -11.91 -3.25 -1.93
CA VAL A 275 -10.79 -2.50 -2.52
C VAL A 275 -10.30 -3.20 -3.80
N THR A 276 -10.04 -4.50 -3.74
CA THR A 276 -9.63 -5.31 -4.90
C THR A 276 -10.73 -5.35 -5.98
N THR A 277 -12.00 -5.41 -5.60
CA THR A 277 -13.10 -5.40 -6.57
C THR A 277 -13.17 -4.06 -7.29
N LEU A 278 -13.02 -2.94 -6.56
CA LEU A 278 -13.00 -1.60 -7.15
C LEU A 278 -11.80 -1.42 -8.08
N ALA A 279 -10.60 -1.76 -7.63
CA ALA A 279 -9.37 -1.68 -8.43
C ALA A 279 -9.51 -2.43 -9.77
N ASN A 280 -9.97 -3.69 -9.71
CA ASN A 280 -10.17 -4.50 -10.92
C ASN A 280 -11.27 -3.94 -11.81
N SER A 281 -12.32 -3.34 -11.24
CA SER A 281 -13.42 -2.78 -12.03
C SER A 281 -13.03 -1.50 -12.75
N ILE A 282 -12.20 -0.67 -12.12
CA ILE A 282 -11.55 0.49 -12.75
C ILE A 282 -10.65 0.00 -13.89
N THR A 283 -9.78 -0.98 -13.64
CA THR A 283 -8.86 -1.50 -14.67
C THR A 283 -9.59 -2.19 -15.84
N LEU A 284 -10.72 -2.85 -15.59
CA LEU A 284 -11.51 -3.48 -16.65
C LEU A 284 -12.30 -2.49 -17.50
N THR A 285 -12.49 -1.26 -17.03
CA THR A 285 -13.20 -0.21 -17.76
C THR A 285 -12.19 0.49 -18.69
N PRO A 286 -12.31 0.33 -20.03
CA PRO A 286 -11.32 0.90 -20.96
C PRO A 286 -11.16 2.40 -20.81
N GLY A 287 -9.90 2.85 -20.78
CA GLY A 287 -9.54 4.25 -20.55
C GLY A 287 -9.07 4.56 -19.13
N THR A 288 -9.11 3.58 -18.23
CA THR A 288 -8.55 3.67 -16.88
C THR A 288 -7.69 2.46 -16.52
N LEU A 289 -6.69 2.65 -15.68
CA LEU A 289 -5.81 1.61 -15.16
C LEU A 289 -5.42 1.93 -13.72
N THR A 290 -5.72 1.04 -12.78
CA THR A 290 -5.23 1.18 -11.40
C THR A 290 -3.74 0.88 -11.36
N VAL A 291 -2.93 1.83 -10.88
CA VAL A 291 -1.46 1.72 -10.78
C VAL A 291 -1.06 1.22 -9.40
N ASP A 292 -1.58 1.87 -8.36
CA ASP A 292 -1.32 1.50 -6.97
C ASP A 292 -2.56 1.70 -6.10
N VAL A 293 -2.61 0.96 -4.99
CA VAL A 293 -3.67 1.05 -3.99
C VAL A 293 -3.11 0.89 -2.59
N SER A 294 -3.10 1.99 -1.82
CA SER A 294 -2.70 2.01 -0.41
C SER A 294 -3.91 2.16 0.50
N ARG A 295 -4.35 1.06 1.12
CA ARG A 295 -5.56 0.98 1.98
C ARG A 295 -6.85 1.41 1.27
N ARG A 296 -7.12 2.72 1.26
CA ARG A 296 -8.30 3.36 0.63
C ARG A 296 -7.92 4.38 -0.45
N HIS A 297 -6.63 4.67 -0.59
CA HIS A 297 -6.07 5.62 -1.52
C HIS A 297 -5.77 4.90 -2.84
N PHE A 298 -6.24 5.46 -3.95
CA PHE A 298 -6.11 4.88 -5.29
C PHE A 298 -5.33 5.83 -6.19
N THR A 299 -4.26 5.31 -6.79
CA THR A 299 -3.53 5.98 -7.88
C THR A 299 -3.94 5.34 -9.19
N VAL A 300 -4.59 6.12 -10.07
CA VAL A 300 -5.19 5.63 -11.32
C VAL A 300 -4.64 6.42 -12.51
N HIS A 301 -4.20 5.69 -13.54
CA HIS A 301 -3.90 6.27 -14.84
C HIS A 301 -5.18 6.37 -15.67
N THR A 302 -5.46 7.57 -16.18
CA THR A 302 -6.60 7.87 -17.06
C THR A 302 -6.10 8.22 -18.45
N LEU A 303 -6.75 7.73 -19.51
CA LEU A 303 -6.34 7.99 -20.89
C LEU A 303 -7.00 9.24 -21.49
N THR A 304 -8.21 9.57 -21.04
CA THR A 304 -9.02 10.67 -21.58
C THR A 304 -9.65 11.50 -20.45
N ARG A 305 -10.06 12.73 -20.76
CA ARG A 305 -10.79 13.60 -19.82
C ARG A 305 -12.12 12.99 -19.39
N ASP A 306 -12.83 12.34 -20.31
CA ASP A 306 -14.11 11.71 -20.03
C ASP A 306 -13.95 10.52 -19.07
N SER A 307 -12.96 9.65 -19.32
CA SER A 307 -12.64 8.53 -18.43
C SER A 307 -12.27 9.01 -17.02
N ARG A 308 -11.56 10.14 -16.92
CA ARG A 308 -11.24 10.78 -15.64
C ARG A 308 -12.49 11.32 -14.94
N ALA A 309 -13.36 12.02 -15.66
CA ALA A 309 -14.61 12.54 -15.10
C ALA A 309 -15.53 11.40 -14.62
N ASP A 310 -15.65 10.33 -15.40
CA ASP A 310 -16.43 9.14 -15.05
C ASP A 310 -15.89 8.48 -13.75
N LEU A 311 -14.57 8.40 -13.60
CA LEU A 311 -13.91 7.90 -12.39
C LEU A 311 -14.29 8.74 -11.15
N PHE A 312 -14.13 10.06 -11.22
CA PHE A 312 -14.47 10.96 -10.11
C PHE A 312 -15.98 11.08 -9.85
N GLY A 313 -16.82 10.73 -10.84
CA GLY A 313 -18.27 10.58 -10.67
C GLY A 313 -18.66 9.40 -9.77
N GLY A 314 -17.73 8.48 -9.49
CA GLY A 314 -17.87 7.46 -8.45
C GLY A 314 -18.92 6.39 -8.73
N SER A 315 -19.34 6.18 -9.98
CA SER A 315 -20.35 5.19 -10.36
C SER A 315 -19.92 3.76 -9.99
N LEU A 316 -18.65 3.41 -10.28
CA LEU A 316 -18.03 2.13 -9.92
C LEU A 316 -17.87 1.99 -8.41
N GLU A 317 -17.40 3.04 -7.72
CA GLU A 317 -17.26 3.05 -6.26
C GLU A 317 -18.61 2.75 -5.59
N ARG A 318 -19.67 3.42 -6.05
CA ARG A 318 -21.04 3.24 -5.57
C ARG A 318 -21.55 1.82 -5.80
N ALA A 319 -21.28 1.26 -6.97
CA ALA A 319 -21.68 -0.10 -7.32
C ALA A 319 -20.97 -1.16 -6.45
N VAL A 320 -19.66 -1.00 -6.20
CA VAL A 320 -18.90 -1.87 -5.30
C VAL A 320 -19.43 -1.74 -3.86
N ARG A 321 -19.69 -0.52 -3.39
CA ARG A 321 -20.25 -0.28 -2.05
C ARG A 321 -21.62 -0.92 -1.89
N PHE A 322 -22.47 -0.88 -2.91
CA PHE A 322 -23.73 -1.60 -2.93
C PHE A 322 -23.54 -3.10 -2.69
N VAL A 323 -22.58 -3.74 -3.38
CA VAL A 323 -22.31 -5.18 -3.20
C VAL A 323 -21.92 -5.50 -1.76
N PHE A 324 -20.89 -4.83 -1.24
CA PHE A 324 -20.25 -5.24 0.02
C PHE A 324 -20.90 -4.69 1.28
N TYR A 325 -21.47 -3.48 1.20
CA TYR A 325 -22.02 -2.73 2.33
C TYR A 325 -23.54 -2.47 2.23
N GLY A 326 -24.12 -2.58 1.03
CA GLY A 326 -25.56 -2.49 0.79
C GLY A 326 -26.06 -1.11 0.34
N LEU A 327 -27.39 -0.98 0.20
CA LEU A 327 -28.05 0.21 -0.37
C LEU A 327 -27.76 1.51 0.39
N ALA A 328 -27.71 1.47 1.72
CA ALA A 328 -27.44 2.67 2.52
C ALA A 328 -26.02 3.20 2.24
N ALA A 329 -25.06 2.29 2.11
CA ALA A 329 -23.68 2.62 1.79
C ALA A 329 -23.47 3.02 0.33
N ALA A 330 -24.46 2.93 -0.55
CA ALA A 330 -24.36 3.47 -1.92
C ALA A 330 -24.66 4.98 -1.97
N ARG A 331 -25.11 5.60 -0.87
CA ARG A 331 -25.49 7.03 -0.82
C ARG A 331 -24.37 7.98 -0.38
N ILE A 332 -23.25 7.48 0.14
CA ILE A 332 -22.09 8.33 0.50
C ILE A 332 -21.61 9.03 -0.78
N PRO A 333 -21.27 10.33 -0.72
CA PRO A 333 -20.88 11.12 -1.87
C PRO A 333 -19.74 10.51 -2.69
N SER A 334 -19.72 10.86 -3.97
CA SER A 334 -18.66 10.50 -4.93
C SER A 334 -17.32 11.16 -4.55
N PRO A 335 -16.20 10.70 -5.14
CA PRO A 335 -14.91 11.34 -4.92
C PRO A 335 -14.92 12.85 -5.20
N SER A 336 -15.53 13.28 -6.31
CA SER A 336 -15.61 14.70 -6.66
C SER A 336 -16.42 15.54 -5.66
N GLU A 337 -17.55 15.02 -5.17
CA GLU A 337 -18.38 15.69 -4.17
C GLU A 337 -17.65 15.84 -2.83
N ARG A 338 -16.86 14.83 -2.42
CA ARG A 338 -16.08 14.89 -1.16
C ARG A 338 -14.97 15.92 -1.21
N THR A 339 -14.25 16.03 -2.32
CA THR A 339 -13.21 17.05 -2.50
C THR A 339 -13.78 18.47 -2.52
N MET A 340 -15.01 18.67 -3.02
CA MET A 340 -15.67 19.97 -2.97
C MET A 340 -16.11 20.36 -1.55
N GLU A 341 -16.64 19.41 -0.77
CA GLU A 341 -17.02 19.64 0.63
C GLU A 341 -15.80 20.01 1.50
N GLU A 342 -14.65 19.37 1.30
CA GLU A 342 -13.40 19.69 2.01
C GLU A 342 -12.84 21.08 1.65
N GLY A 343 -13.07 21.53 0.42
CA GLY A 343 -12.66 22.87 -0.06
C GLY A 343 -13.59 24.02 0.35
N GLU A 344 -14.84 23.73 0.74
CA GLU A 344 -15.79 24.74 1.24
C GLU A 344 -15.67 24.97 2.76
N GLU A 345 -15.03 24.04 3.49
CA GLU A 345 -14.79 24.14 4.94
C GLU A 345 -13.43 24.79 5.31
N SER A 346 -12.59 25.14 4.32
CA SER A 346 -11.26 25.78 4.49
C SER A 346 -11.26 27.28 4.21
#